data_AF-A0A964IMV4-F1
#
_entry.id   AF-A0A964IMV4-F1
#
_cell.length_a   1.000
_cell.length_b   1.000
_cell.length_c   1.000
_cell.angle_alpha   90.00
_cell.angle_beta   90.00
_cell.angle_gamma   90.00
#
_symmetry.space_group_name_H-M   'P 1'
#
loop_
_entity.id
_entity.type
_entity.pdbx_description
1 polymer ?
#
loop_
_entity_poly.entity_id
_entity_poly.type
_entity_poly.pdbx_seq_one_letter_code
_entity_poly.pdbx_strand_id
1 'polypeptide(L)'
;MTLTTPGQTGDYQAASGTLTIAAGQTSQTLAVAVNGDTTVETNETFAVNLSGASSATIGDTQGIGTIVDDDSVLFTDPTLVAGSPAIKAIHITELRTRVNAIRATKGLTAYAWTDPSLTVGVTFVKAVHILELRTALAAAYVAAGLTPPSYTAPVPVIGTVVTAAAVAELRAAVIAIP
;
A
#
# COMPACT_ATOMS: atom_id res chain seq x y z
N MET A 1 12.54 -10.35 29.76
CA MET A 1 11.71 -9.75 28.69
C MET A 1 12.23 -10.22 27.35
N THR A 2 11.38 -10.78 26.50
CA THR A 2 11.75 -11.28 25.16
C THR A 2 10.69 -10.87 24.15
N LEU A 3 11.11 -10.40 22.97
CA LEU A 3 10.22 -10.08 21.85
C LEU A 3 10.12 -11.30 20.95
N THR A 4 8.90 -11.64 20.54
CA THR A 4 8.63 -12.70 19.56
C THR A 4 7.50 -12.25 18.65
N THR A 5 7.63 -12.43 17.35
CA THR A 5 6.64 -12.02 16.35
C THR A 5 6.45 -13.05 15.23
N PRO A 6 5.24 -13.08 14.64
CA PRO A 6 5.00 -13.40 13.25
C PRO A 6 4.75 -12.08 12.47
N GLY A 7 5.76 -11.58 11.75
CA GLY A 7 5.72 -10.33 10.98
C GLY A 7 7.13 -10.02 10.48
N GLN A 8 7.29 -9.38 9.34
CA GLN A 8 8.49 -9.51 8.51
C GLN A 8 9.80 -9.09 9.20
N THR A 9 10.90 -9.68 8.75
CA THR A 9 12.24 -9.33 9.23
C THR A 9 12.64 -7.99 8.62
N GLY A 10 12.36 -6.88 9.29
CA GLY A 10 12.75 -5.57 8.76
C GLY A 10 12.17 -4.38 9.50
N ASP A 11 10.94 -4.47 10.00
CA ASP A 11 10.11 -3.27 10.30
C ASP A 11 10.41 -2.66 11.68
N TYR A 12 11.09 -3.42 12.54
CA TYR A 12 11.57 -2.93 13.81
C TYR A 12 12.82 -3.66 14.28
N GLN A 13 13.57 -3.01 15.18
CA GLN A 13 14.71 -3.63 15.86
C GLN A 13 14.24 -4.26 17.17
N ALA A 14 14.34 -5.58 17.28
CA ALA A 14 13.99 -6.31 18.49
C ALA A 14 14.84 -5.83 19.68
N ALA A 15 14.18 -5.33 20.72
CA ALA A 15 14.79 -4.96 21.98
C ALA A 15 14.56 -6.06 23.04
N SER A 16 15.51 -6.27 23.95
CA SER A 16 15.31 -7.13 25.12
C SER A 16 16.14 -6.62 26.30
N GLY A 17 15.75 -6.98 27.52
CA GLY A 17 16.50 -6.55 28.70
C GLY A 17 15.77 -6.77 30.02
N THR A 18 16.34 -6.19 31.07
CA THR A 18 15.78 -6.15 32.42
C THR A 18 15.50 -4.70 32.78
N LEU A 19 14.27 -4.43 33.25
CA LEU A 19 13.88 -3.11 33.75
C LEU A 19 13.80 -3.16 35.28
N THR A 20 14.40 -2.18 35.93
CA THR A 20 14.30 -1.99 37.38
C THR A 20 13.42 -0.78 37.67
N ILE A 21 12.29 -0.99 38.34
CA ILE A 21 11.45 0.10 38.85
C ILE A 21 11.97 0.45 40.25
N ALA A 22 12.65 1.59 40.38
CA ALA A 22 13.21 2.03 41.65
C ALA A 22 12.10 2.44 42.64
N ALA A 23 12.42 2.43 43.94
CA ALA A 23 11.49 2.90 44.96
C ALA A 23 11.02 4.34 44.67
N GLY A 24 9.71 4.56 44.70
CA GLY A 24 9.10 5.85 44.36
C GLY A 24 8.83 6.05 42.86
N GLN A 25 9.27 5.14 41.99
CA GLN A 25 8.87 5.11 40.57
C GLN A 25 7.69 4.17 40.36
N THR A 26 6.87 4.47 39.36
CA THR A 26 5.72 3.64 38.97
C THR A 26 5.81 3.14 37.54
N SER A 27 6.81 3.58 36.77
CA SER A 27 6.98 3.23 35.36
C SER A 27 8.44 3.18 34.94
N GLN A 28 8.72 2.36 33.93
CA GLN A 28 9.97 2.33 33.17
C GLN A 28 9.63 2.17 31.69
N THR A 29 10.52 2.64 30.82
CA THR A 29 10.33 2.59 29.36
C THR A 29 11.28 1.57 28.73
N LEU A 30 10.76 0.72 27.85
CA LEU A 30 11.55 0.00 26.85
C LEU A 30 11.40 0.73 25.51
N ALA A 31 12.50 1.14 24.89
CA ALA A 31 12.49 1.68 23.54
C ALA A 31 12.59 0.54 22.51
N VAL A 32 11.68 0.52 21.54
CA VAL A 32 11.73 -0.34 20.36
C VAL A 32 11.83 0.58 19.15
N ALA A 33 12.86 0.44 18.34
CA ALA A 33 13.05 1.27 17.15
C ALA A 33 12.25 0.69 15.98
N VAL A 34 11.44 1.51 15.32
CA VAL A 34 10.74 1.18 14.06
C VAL A 34 11.64 1.60 12.89
N ASN A 35 11.73 0.76 11.88
CA ASN A 35 12.47 1.01 10.66
C ASN A 35 11.45 1.37 9.57
N GLY A 36 11.36 2.65 9.20
CA GLY A 36 10.49 3.08 8.10
C GLY A 36 11.13 2.85 6.74
N ASP A 37 10.32 2.63 5.72
CA ASP A 37 10.76 2.63 4.32
C ASP A 37 9.82 3.41 3.38
N THR A 38 9.57 2.93 2.17
CA THR A 38 8.69 3.58 1.17
C THR A 38 7.70 2.59 0.53
N THR A 39 7.64 1.38 1.06
CA THR A 39 6.84 0.26 0.57
C THR A 39 5.49 0.34 1.25
N VAL A 40 4.44 0.46 0.44
CA VAL A 40 3.08 0.42 0.98
C VAL A 40 2.78 -0.97 1.51
N GLU A 41 2.45 -1.05 2.79
CA GLU A 41 2.23 -2.27 3.55
C GLU A 41 0.92 -2.17 4.35
N THR A 42 0.53 -3.26 5.00
CA THR A 42 -0.57 -3.20 5.99
C THR A 42 0.00 -2.82 7.34
N ASN A 43 -0.81 -2.24 8.24
CA ASN A 43 -0.40 -2.09 9.64
C ASN A 43 -0.01 -3.45 10.25
N GLU A 44 1.07 -3.44 11.01
CA GLU A 44 1.65 -4.64 11.60
C GLU A 44 1.67 -4.55 13.12
N THR A 45 1.77 -5.70 13.78
CA THR A 45 1.83 -5.75 15.25
C THR A 45 3.02 -6.54 15.74
N PHE A 46 3.64 -6.06 16.83
CA PHE A 46 4.63 -6.82 17.58
C PHE A 46 4.24 -6.99 19.04
N ALA A 47 4.70 -8.07 19.64
CA ALA A 47 4.45 -8.37 21.04
C ALA A 47 5.69 -8.17 21.90
N VAL A 48 5.47 -7.59 23.07
CA VAL A 48 6.45 -7.37 24.11
C VAL A 48 6.09 -8.21 25.32
N ASN A 49 6.90 -9.22 25.65
CA ASN A 49 6.60 -10.13 26.76
C ASN A 49 7.41 -9.80 28.00
N LEU A 50 6.72 -9.56 29.12
CA LEU A 50 7.30 -9.42 30.45
C LEU A 50 7.43 -10.80 31.12
N SER A 51 8.58 -11.01 31.75
CA SER A 51 8.89 -12.27 32.43
C SER A 51 9.92 -12.03 33.53
N GLY A 52 9.99 -12.96 34.50
CA GLY A 52 11.04 -12.96 35.53
C GLY A 52 10.93 -11.82 36.53
N ALA A 53 9.71 -11.42 36.93
CA ALA A 53 9.55 -10.44 38.00
C ALA A 53 10.15 -10.95 39.32
N SER A 54 10.85 -10.06 40.02
CA SER A 54 11.38 -10.28 41.36
C SER A 54 10.73 -9.28 42.31
N SER A 55 10.30 -9.75 43.49
CA SER A 55 9.64 -8.92 44.52
C SER A 55 8.36 -8.19 44.04
N ALA A 56 7.75 -8.68 42.96
CA ALA A 56 6.51 -8.17 42.38
C ALA A 56 5.77 -9.29 41.65
N THR A 57 4.49 -9.06 41.34
CA THR A 57 3.69 -9.93 40.47
C THR A 57 3.43 -9.22 39.14
N ILE A 58 3.55 -9.95 38.03
CA ILE A 58 3.17 -9.45 36.71
C ILE A 58 1.67 -9.65 36.54
N GLY A 59 0.90 -8.56 36.53
CA GLY A 59 -0.56 -8.61 36.32
C GLY A 59 -0.94 -8.69 34.84
N ASP A 60 -0.14 -8.10 33.96
CA ASP A 60 -0.26 -8.17 32.51
C ASP A 60 1.11 -8.50 31.92
N THR A 61 1.18 -9.61 31.18
CA THR A 61 2.43 -10.19 30.71
C THR A 61 2.80 -9.77 29.29
N GLN A 62 1.88 -9.15 28.55
CA GLN A 62 2.11 -8.84 27.14
C GLN A 62 1.57 -7.47 26.73
N GLY A 63 2.47 -6.62 26.23
CA GLY A 63 2.10 -5.42 25.50
C GLY A 63 2.08 -5.68 24.00
N ILE A 64 1.08 -5.15 23.29
CA ILE A 64 1.03 -5.15 21.83
C ILE A 64 1.35 -3.74 21.32
N GLY A 65 2.35 -3.65 20.45
CA GLY A 65 2.64 -2.44 19.66
C GLY A 65 2.11 -2.61 18.24
N THR A 66 1.63 -1.52 17.66
CA THR A 66 1.22 -1.45 16.25
C THR A 66 2.16 -0.53 15.49
N ILE A 67 2.71 -1.01 14.38
CA ILE A 67 3.40 -0.20 13.37
C ILE A 67 2.33 0.22 12.38
N VAL A 68 2.12 1.53 12.27
CA VAL A 68 1.16 2.11 11.32
C VAL A 68 1.92 2.45 10.07
N ASP A 69 1.49 1.91 8.92
CA ASP A 69 2.05 2.29 7.63
C ASP A 69 1.67 3.74 7.31
N ASP A 70 2.67 4.55 6.93
CA ASP A 70 2.51 5.93 6.48
C ASP A 70 2.92 6.12 5.01
N ASP A 71 3.19 5.03 4.29
CA ASP A 71 3.56 5.06 2.89
C ASP A 71 2.37 5.20 1.95
N SER A 72 2.65 5.73 0.75
CA SER A 72 1.63 5.91 -0.28
C SER A 72 2.16 5.70 -1.68
N VAL A 73 1.26 5.28 -2.58
CA VAL A 73 1.59 5.11 -3.99
C VAL A 73 1.80 6.47 -4.67
N LEU A 74 3.03 6.72 -5.15
CA LEU A 74 3.36 7.92 -5.92
C LEU A 74 3.36 7.66 -7.44
N PHE A 75 2.85 8.62 -8.22
CA PHE A 75 3.00 8.62 -9.68
C PHE A 75 4.08 9.63 -10.07
N THR A 76 5.04 9.19 -10.87
CA THR A 76 6.23 9.95 -11.29
C THR A 76 6.10 10.53 -12.69
N ASP A 77 5.11 10.07 -13.46
CA ASP A 77 4.78 10.61 -14.76
C ASP A 77 4.28 12.08 -14.70
N PRO A 78 4.27 12.80 -15.84
CA PRO A 78 3.85 14.20 -15.87
C PRO A 78 2.43 14.43 -15.34
N THR A 79 2.22 15.57 -14.68
CA THR A 79 0.92 15.94 -14.13
C THR A 79 -0.16 16.02 -15.20
N LEU A 80 -1.32 15.44 -14.90
CA LEU A 80 -2.50 15.47 -15.76
C LEU A 80 -3.20 16.82 -15.62
N VAL A 81 -2.94 17.74 -16.55
CA VAL A 81 -3.69 19.01 -16.59
C VAL A 81 -4.95 18.83 -17.43
N ALA A 82 -6.10 19.23 -16.90
CA ALA A 82 -7.36 19.24 -17.65
C ALA A 82 -7.21 20.12 -18.90
N GLY A 83 -7.51 19.58 -20.09
CA GLY A 83 -7.30 20.26 -21.37
C GLY A 83 -5.89 20.17 -21.96
N SER A 84 -4.94 19.50 -21.29
CA SER A 84 -3.60 19.23 -21.85
C SER A 84 -3.68 18.27 -23.06
N PRO A 85 -2.84 18.44 -24.09
CA PRO A 85 -2.94 17.65 -25.31
C PRO A 85 -2.44 16.23 -25.08
N ALA A 86 -3.41 15.32 -24.98
CA ALA A 86 -3.30 13.86 -24.96
C ALA A 86 -2.73 13.21 -23.69
N ILE A 87 -3.48 12.22 -23.20
CA ILE A 87 -2.95 11.17 -22.33
C ILE A 87 -1.91 10.40 -23.13
N LYS A 88 -0.68 10.36 -22.61
CA LYS A 88 0.44 9.65 -23.23
C LYS A 88 0.51 8.22 -22.73
N ALA A 89 1.16 7.36 -23.53
CA ALA A 89 1.45 5.98 -23.14
C ALA A 89 2.10 5.88 -21.75
N ILE A 90 2.96 6.84 -21.37
CA ILE A 90 3.63 6.83 -20.06
C ILE A 90 2.66 6.81 -18.87
N HIS A 91 1.55 7.54 -18.95
CA HIS A 91 0.54 7.57 -17.88
C HIS A 91 -0.14 6.21 -17.69
N ILE A 92 -0.33 5.47 -18.80
CA ILE A 92 -0.95 4.15 -18.79
C ILE A 92 0.06 3.09 -18.34
N THR A 93 1.32 3.17 -18.79
CA THR A 93 2.35 2.22 -18.38
C THR A 93 2.62 2.29 -16.89
N GLU A 94 2.69 3.50 -16.30
CA GLU A 94 2.88 3.63 -14.85
C GLU A 94 1.66 3.08 -14.07
N LEU A 95 0.44 3.39 -14.50
CA LEU A 95 -0.78 2.80 -13.94
C LEU A 95 -0.79 1.28 -14.01
N ARG A 96 -0.42 0.68 -15.16
CA ARG A 96 -0.36 -0.78 -15.31
C ARG A 96 0.66 -1.40 -14.35
N THR A 97 1.82 -0.78 -14.20
CA THR A 97 2.84 -1.21 -13.24
C THR A 97 2.31 -1.18 -11.81
N ARG A 98 1.70 -0.06 -11.39
CA ARG A 98 1.13 0.07 -10.04
C ARG A 98 -0.01 -0.91 -9.79
N VAL A 99 -0.94 -1.07 -10.74
CA VAL A 99 -2.04 -2.05 -10.63
C VAL A 99 -1.50 -3.47 -10.54
N ASN A 100 -0.49 -3.84 -11.34
CA ASN A 100 0.09 -5.19 -11.25
C ASN A 100 0.86 -5.43 -9.94
N ALA A 101 1.51 -4.40 -9.37
CA ALA A 101 2.13 -4.49 -8.06
C ALA A 101 1.08 -4.76 -6.96
N ILE A 102 -0.02 -3.99 -6.95
CA ILE A 102 -1.14 -4.21 -6.01
C ILE A 102 -1.75 -5.61 -6.21
N ARG A 103 -1.95 -6.04 -7.46
CA ARG A 103 -2.45 -7.40 -7.73
C ARG A 103 -1.56 -8.47 -7.10
N ALA A 104 -0.23 -8.31 -7.18
CA ALA A 104 0.71 -9.25 -6.57
C ALA A 104 0.59 -9.27 -5.04
N THR A 105 0.44 -8.11 -4.37
CA THR A 105 0.24 -8.07 -2.91
C THR A 105 -1.08 -8.71 -2.48
N LYS A 106 -2.09 -8.75 -3.36
CA LYS A 106 -3.37 -9.45 -3.14
C LYS A 106 -3.38 -10.90 -3.67
N GLY A 107 -2.23 -11.49 -3.97
CA GLY A 107 -2.10 -12.88 -4.41
C GLY A 107 -2.66 -13.15 -5.82
N LEU A 108 -2.91 -12.11 -6.62
CA LEU A 108 -3.37 -12.23 -8.00
C LEU A 108 -2.18 -12.22 -8.96
N THR A 109 -2.32 -12.95 -10.06
CA THR A 109 -1.37 -12.85 -11.16
C THR A 109 -1.45 -11.48 -11.85
N ALA A 110 -0.35 -11.07 -12.48
CA ALA A 110 -0.32 -9.89 -13.34
C ALA A 110 -1.44 -9.95 -14.39
N TYR A 111 -2.08 -8.80 -14.64
CA TYR A 111 -3.16 -8.73 -15.61
C TYR A 111 -2.62 -8.86 -17.04
N ALA A 112 -3.31 -9.63 -17.87
CA ALA A 112 -2.96 -9.82 -19.28
C ALA A 112 -3.54 -8.68 -20.13
N TRP A 113 -2.72 -7.67 -20.41
CA TRP A 113 -3.10 -6.52 -21.24
C TRP A 113 -3.17 -6.91 -22.72
N THR A 114 -4.24 -6.52 -23.43
CA THR A 114 -4.43 -6.80 -24.86
C THR A 114 -3.41 -6.10 -25.78
N ASP A 115 -2.93 -4.93 -25.37
CA ASP A 115 -1.85 -4.17 -26.02
C ASP A 115 -0.73 -3.92 -25.00
N PRO A 116 0.12 -4.92 -24.71
CA PRO A 116 1.05 -4.87 -23.58
C PRO A 116 2.21 -3.89 -23.79
N SER A 117 2.54 -3.56 -25.04
CA SER A 117 3.71 -2.76 -25.40
C SER A 117 3.30 -1.35 -25.84
N LEU A 118 3.18 -0.43 -24.87
CA LEU A 118 2.90 0.98 -25.16
C LEU A 118 4.20 1.79 -25.24
N THR A 119 4.47 2.41 -26.39
CA THR A 119 5.68 3.22 -26.61
C THR A 119 5.34 4.71 -26.52
N VAL A 120 6.09 5.45 -25.69
CA VAL A 120 5.90 6.90 -25.51
C VAL A 120 6.10 7.64 -26.83
N GLY A 121 5.14 8.50 -27.18
CA GLY A 121 5.15 9.25 -28.44
C GLY A 121 4.71 8.47 -29.67
N VAL A 122 4.45 7.16 -29.54
CA VAL A 122 4.03 6.30 -30.66
C VAL A 122 2.64 5.72 -30.41
N THR A 123 2.42 5.07 -29.26
CA THR A 123 1.14 4.41 -28.99
C THR A 123 0.09 5.42 -28.54
N PHE A 124 -1.01 5.48 -29.29
CA PHE A 124 -2.20 6.23 -28.89
C PHE A 124 -2.92 5.53 -27.74
N VAL A 125 -3.28 6.29 -26.71
CA VAL A 125 -4.07 5.77 -25.59
C VAL A 125 -5.52 5.62 -26.03
N LYS A 126 -6.04 4.39 -25.90
CA LYS A 126 -7.38 3.98 -26.31
C LYS A 126 -8.25 3.74 -25.08
N ALA A 127 -9.56 3.77 -25.28
CA ALA A 127 -10.56 3.39 -24.29
C ALA A 127 -10.30 2.01 -23.65
N VAL A 128 -9.84 1.03 -24.44
CA VAL A 128 -9.54 -0.33 -23.94
C VAL A 128 -8.51 -0.31 -22.81
N HIS A 129 -7.50 0.57 -22.86
CA HIS A 129 -6.48 0.65 -21.81
C HIS A 129 -7.08 1.04 -20.45
N ILE A 130 -8.06 1.95 -20.45
CA ILE A 130 -8.76 2.38 -19.23
C ILE A 130 -9.70 1.28 -18.75
N LEU A 131 -10.43 0.63 -19.65
CA LEU A 131 -11.35 -0.45 -19.28
C LEU A 131 -10.62 -1.64 -18.65
N GLU A 132 -9.48 -2.04 -19.22
CA GLU A 132 -8.62 -3.07 -18.65
C GLU A 132 -8.07 -2.66 -17.28
N LEU A 133 -7.60 -1.42 -17.13
CA LEU A 133 -7.11 -0.91 -15.83
C LEU A 133 -8.20 -0.94 -14.76
N ARG A 134 -9.42 -0.47 -15.09
CA ARG A 134 -10.57 -0.52 -14.18
C ARG A 134 -10.91 -1.96 -13.78
N THR A 135 -10.91 -2.88 -14.76
CA THR A 135 -11.19 -4.31 -14.53
C THR A 135 -10.13 -4.96 -13.64
N ALA A 136 -8.86 -4.72 -13.96
CA ALA A 136 -7.71 -5.26 -13.24
C ALA A 136 -7.68 -4.76 -11.79
N LEU A 137 -7.98 -3.49 -11.56
CA LEU A 137 -8.03 -2.87 -10.24
C LEU A 137 -9.26 -3.33 -9.45
N ALA A 138 -10.44 -3.41 -10.08
CA ALA A 138 -11.65 -3.93 -9.41
C ALA A 138 -11.44 -5.36 -8.87
N ALA A 139 -10.76 -6.23 -9.62
CA ALA A 139 -10.40 -7.57 -9.13
C ALA A 139 -9.46 -7.52 -7.91
N ALA A 140 -8.51 -6.57 -7.88
CA ALA A 140 -7.63 -6.38 -6.72
C ALA A 140 -8.41 -5.90 -5.48
N TYR A 141 -9.36 -4.98 -5.65
CA TYR A 141 -10.27 -4.56 -4.57
C TYR A 141 -11.07 -5.73 -4.02
N VAL A 142 -11.65 -6.57 -4.88
CA VAL A 142 -12.39 -7.76 -4.45
C VAL A 142 -11.49 -8.74 -3.70
N ALA A 143 -10.26 -8.97 -4.18
CA ALA A 143 -9.29 -9.82 -3.49
C ALA A 143 -8.87 -9.27 -2.12
N ALA A 144 -8.89 -7.94 -1.95
CA ALA A 144 -8.68 -7.27 -0.67
C ALA A 144 -9.94 -7.24 0.22
N GLY A 145 -11.06 -7.82 -0.21
CA GLY A 145 -12.33 -7.78 0.53
C GLY A 145 -13.02 -6.41 0.53
N LEU A 146 -12.66 -5.54 -0.41
CA LEU A 146 -13.17 -4.17 -0.53
C LEU A 146 -14.20 -4.04 -1.66
N THR A 147 -15.02 -3.00 -1.58
CA THR A 147 -15.93 -2.64 -2.67
C THR A 147 -15.13 -1.99 -3.81
N PRO A 148 -15.29 -2.43 -5.07
CA PRO A 148 -14.61 -1.81 -6.20
C PRO A 148 -14.91 -0.31 -6.35
N PRO A 149 -13.93 0.48 -6.83
CA PRO A 149 -14.11 1.90 -7.04
C PRO A 149 -15.20 2.18 -8.09
N SER A 150 -16.02 3.21 -7.80
CA SER A 150 -16.93 3.79 -8.78
C SER A 150 -16.28 4.98 -9.47
N TYR A 151 -16.47 5.11 -10.78
CA TYR A 151 -15.84 6.14 -11.59
C TYR A 151 -16.90 7.13 -12.10
N THR A 152 -16.66 8.43 -11.93
CA THR A 152 -17.58 9.46 -12.44
C THR A 152 -17.27 9.82 -13.89
N ALA A 153 -16.01 9.64 -14.32
CA ALA A 153 -15.65 9.78 -15.73
C ALA A 153 -16.34 8.66 -16.54
N PRO A 154 -17.06 9.01 -17.62
CA PRO A 154 -17.84 8.05 -18.39
C PRO A 154 -16.95 6.90 -18.86
N VAL A 155 -17.53 5.70 -18.93
CA VAL A 155 -16.83 4.53 -19.46
C VAL A 155 -16.36 4.86 -20.87
N PRO A 156 -15.05 4.87 -21.14
CA PRO A 156 -14.56 5.21 -22.46
C PRO A 156 -15.11 4.22 -23.49
N VAL A 157 -15.73 4.72 -24.55
CA VAL A 157 -16.19 3.89 -25.67
C VAL A 157 -15.03 3.71 -26.64
N ILE A 158 -14.90 2.52 -27.25
CA ILE A 158 -13.86 2.26 -28.26
C ILE A 158 -13.95 3.33 -29.36
N GLY A 159 -12.83 3.99 -29.65
CA GLY A 159 -12.74 5.10 -30.60
C GLY A 159 -12.88 6.50 -29.99
N THR A 160 -13.19 6.61 -28.70
CA THR A 160 -13.22 7.90 -27.99
C THR A 160 -11.85 8.29 -27.40
N VAL A 161 -11.64 9.60 -27.24
CA VAL A 161 -10.47 10.15 -26.56
C VAL A 161 -10.58 9.88 -25.06
N VAL A 162 -9.52 9.32 -24.49
CA VAL A 162 -9.39 9.15 -23.04
C VAL A 162 -9.16 10.51 -22.38
N THR A 163 -9.92 10.82 -21.34
CA THR A 163 -9.84 12.10 -20.62
C THR A 163 -8.83 12.04 -19.48
N ALA A 164 -8.28 13.20 -19.11
CA ALA A 164 -7.46 13.35 -17.91
C ALA A 164 -8.20 12.89 -16.64
N ALA A 165 -9.51 13.17 -16.55
CA ALA A 165 -10.34 12.74 -15.43
C ALA A 165 -10.37 11.22 -15.26
N ALA A 166 -10.51 10.44 -16.34
CA ALA A 166 -10.54 8.98 -16.26
C ALA A 166 -9.24 8.39 -15.71
N VAL A 167 -8.10 8.99 -16.05
CA VAL A 167 -6.78 8.58 -15.54
C VAL A 167 -6.61 9.04 -14.09
N ALA A 168 -7.04 10.25 -13.74
CA ALA A 168 -6.96 10.78 -12.38
C ALA A 168 -7.78 9.95 -11.38
N GLU A 169 -9.00 9.53 -11.75
CA GLU A 169 -9.81 8.65 -10.89
C GLU A 169 -9.18 7.28 -10.70
N LEU A 170 -8.53 6.73 -11.74
CA LEU A 170 -7.78 5.48 -11.63
C LEU A 170 -6.58 5.63 -10.68
N ARG A 171 -5.85 6.75 -10.74
CA ARG A 171 -4.76 7.03 -9.79
C ARG A 171 -5.27 7.13 -8.35
N ALA A 172 -6.38 7.85 -8.14
CA ALA A 172 -6.99 7.96 -6.82
C ALA A 172 -7.41 6.59 -6.27
N ALA A 173 -8.00 5.73 -7.10
CA ALA A 173 -8.33 4.37 -6.71
C ALA A 173 -7.08 3.51 -6.44
N VAL A 174 -6.01 3.67 -7.21
CA VAL A 174 -4.74 2.97 -6.94
C VAL A 174 -4.12 3.42 -5.61
N ILE A 175 -4.25 4.68 -5.23
CA ILE A 175 -3.74 5.22 -3.96
C ILE A 175 -4.59 4.77 -2.77
N ALA A 176 -5.90 4.59 -2.98
CA ALA A 176 -6.84 4.30 -1.89
C ALA A 176 -6.93 2.82 -1.50
N ILE A 177 -6.31 1.91 -2.26
CA ILE A 177 -6.28 0.48 -1.92
C ILE A 177 -5.05 0.21 -1.03
N PRO A 178 -5.24 -0.34 0.18
CA PRO A 178 -4.14 -0.82 1.03
C PRO A 178 -3.56 -2.12 0.49
#